data_AF-A0A7X8URG2-F1
#
_entry.id   AF-A0A7X8URG2-F1
#
_cell.length_a   1.000
_cell.length_b   1.000
_cell.length_c   1.000
_cell.angle_alpha   90.00
_cell.angle_beta   90.00
_cell.angle_gamma   90.00
#
_symmetry.space_group_name_H-M   'P 1'
#
loop_
_entity.id
_entity.type
_entity.pdbx_description
1 polymer ?
#
loop_
_entity_poly.entity_id
_entity_poly.type
_entity_poly.pdbx_seq_one_letter_code
_entity_poly.pdbx_strand_id
1 'polypeptide(L)'
;MMNWLSRMMIPGLVCVILTGCDRPPGPVIGPDGKTVEVMSVNPEDAQEVAAVQAAESARALYAYRLDVLMAYYQKIGHLDKFRATQKEIDNLKTAQYFRWQGFEAVAPEGQRVQNADQRLLVEDTIAARNEWLASLDALAGFYSKRKQTFKARVVESVSNRFNPVHRYTYFLDAEIPGSELRPTDHIPEAEALYNQAMRLHQQGKGVLHTFVTTDYQKQKQALVLFRQLIQEYPTSTRIALSAYYIADIYKEYCDEDIRAVRWYERAWQWDPNITEPARFQAATVYDYRLSNPRKAIELYEQSLKHDPWRLLNPQTAQQRIKELRQSLPAGQAK
;
A
#
# COMPACT_ATOMS: atom_id res chain seq x y z
N MET A 1 36.15 -42.94 -28.52
CA MET A 1 35.68 -41.62 -28.95
C MET A 1 34.53 -41.22 -28.04
N MET A 2 34.79 -40.47 -26.97
CA MET A 2 34.81 -38.98 -26.91
C MET A 2 33.39 -38.46 -26.64
N ASN A 3 33.08 -38.14 -25.38
CA ASN A 3 32.88 -36.78 -24.82
C ASN A 3 31.61 -36.09 -25.37
N TRP A 4 30.75 -35.40 -24.61
CA TRP A 4 30.91 -34.67 -23.37
C TRP A 4 29.52 -34.16 -22.92
N LEU A 5 29.34 -34.00 -21.61
CA LEU A 5 28.63 -32.92 -20.91
C LEU A 5 27.76 -31.95 -21.75
N SER A 6 26.48 -31.80 -21.38
CA SER A 6 25.90 -30.46 -21.22
C SER A 6 24.64 -30.42 -20.34
N ARG A 7 24.85 -29.82 -19.17
CA ARG A 7 24.00 -28.82 -18.49
C ARG A 7 22.69 -29.28 -17.86
N MET A 8 22.81 -29.61 -16.57
CA MET A 8 21.87 -29.20 -15.52
C MET A 8 21.35 -27.78 -15.80
N MET A 9 20.08 -27.65 -16.15
CA MET A 9 19.36 -26.38 -16.01
C MET A 9 19.07 -26.19 -14.52
N ILE A 10 19.88 -25.36 -13.88
CA ILE A 10 19.55 -24.74 -12.60
C ILE A 10 18.31 -23.87 -12.89
N PRO A 11 17.15 -24.10 -12.25
CA PRO A 11 16.03 -23.19 -12.40
C PRO A 11 16.48 -21.86 -11.80
N GLY A 12 16.65 -20.87 -12.67
CA GLY A 12 17.03 -19.52 -12.30
C GLY A 12 16.05 -19.01 -11.25
N LEU A 13 16.59 -18.77 -10.06
CA LEU A 13 15.95 -17.99 -9.01
C LEU A 13 15.65 -16.62 -9.63
N VAL A 14 14.40 -16.41 -10.06
CA VAL A 14 13.92 -15.08 -10.42
C VAL A 14 13.88 -14.30 -9.11
N CYS A 15 15.01 -13.66 -8.79
CA CYS A 15 15.07 -12.59 -7.81
C CYS A 15 14.20 -11.47 -8.38
N VAL A 16 12.90 -11.51 -8.09
CA VAL A 16 12.05 -10.33 -8.17
C VAL A 16 12.64 -9.35 -7.16
N ILE A 17 13.50 -8.44 -7.64
CA ILE A 17 13.98 -7.34 -6.82
C ILE A 17 12.78 -6.41 -6.65
N LEU A 18 11.99 -6.67 -5.61
CA LEU A 18 10.92 -5.78 -5.17
C LEU A 18 11.60 -4.50 -4.67
N THR A 19 11.67 -3.49 -5.53
CA THR A 19 12.17 -2.15 -5.22
C THR A 19 11.00 -1.25 -4.84
N GLY A 20 11.09 -0.53 -3.71
CA GLY A 20 10.04 0.39 -3.28
C GLY A 20 10.25 0.96 -1.87
N CYS A 21 9.64 2.11 -1.57
CA CYS A 21 9.66 2.75 -0.24
C CYS A 21 8.97 1.91 0.84
N ASP A 22 8.09 1.01 0.40
CA ASP A 22 7.31 0.10 1.22
C ASP A 22 7.87 -1.32 1.25
N ARG A 23 9.15 -1.52 0.88
CA ARG A 23 9.80 -2.83 0.97
C ARG A 23 9.70 -3.32 2.42
N PRO A 24 8.97 -4.42 2.68
CA PRO A 24 8.85 -4.94 4.03
C PRO A 24 10.24 -5.37 4.53
N PRO A 25 10.51 -5.29 5.85
CA PRO A 25 11.69 -5.93 6.42
C PRO A 25 11.74 -7.40 5.94
N GLY A 26 12.93 -7.81 5.48
CA GLY A 26 13.17 -9.18 5.03
C GLY A 26 12.97 -10.19 6.16
N PRO A 27 12.81 -11.47 5.83
CA PRO A 27 12.69 -12.51 6.84
C PRO A 27 13.91 -12.52 7.75
N VAL A 28 13.72 -12.86 9.03
CA VAL A 28 14.86 -13.05 9.93
C VAL A 28 15.64 -14.27 9.49
N ILE A 29 16.94 -14.08 9.33
CA ILE A 29 17.90 -15.12 8.99
C ILE A 29 18.38 -15.76 10.29
N GLY A 30 18.32 -17.09 10.34
CA GLY A 30 18.80 -17.91 11.43
C GLY A 30 20.33 -17.95 11.51
N PRO A 31 20.89 -18.52 12.59
CA PRO A 31 22.33 -18.68 12.76
C PRO A 31 23.00 -19.51 11.64
N ASP A 32 22.23 -20.35 10.95
CA ASP A 32 22.65 -21.19 9.83
C ASP A 32 22.64 -20.45 8.47
N GLY A 33 22.33 -19.15 8.47
CA GLY A 33 22.25 -18.33 7.26
C GLY A 33 20.99 -18.55 6.44
N LYS A 34 20.00 -19.30 6.95
CA LYS A 34 18.74 -19.58 6.24
C LYS A 34 17.56 -18.81 6.83
N THR A 35 16.52 -18.61 6.03
CA THR A 35 15.24 -18.08 6.52
C THR A 35 14.65 -19.04 7.55
N VAL A 36 14.15 -18.50 8.66
CA VAL A 36 13.47 -19.30 9.68
C VAL A 36 12.08 -19.68 9.18
N GLU A 37 11.86 -20.94 8.82
CA GLU A 37 10.56 -21.42 8.31
C GLU A 37 9.67 -22.05 9.39
N VAL A 38 10.26 -22.47 10.51
CA VAL A 38 9.55 -23.12 11.62
C VAL A 38 10.02 -22.54 12.95
N MET A 39 9.07 -22.18 13.80
CA MET A 39 9.30 -21.72 15.16
C MET A 39 8.76 -22.75 16.14
N SER A 40 9.62 -23.25 17.04
CA SER A 40 9.21 -24.20 18.07
C SER A 40 8.49 -23.50 19.21
N VAL A 41 7.43 -24.13 19.72
CA VAL A 41 6.70 -23.75 20.93
C VAL A 41 6.99 -24.82 21.98
N ASN A 42 7.30 -24.45 23.21
CA ASN A 42 7.42 -25.44 24.28
C ASN A 42 6.03 -25.91 24.70
N PRO A 43 5.63 -27.18 24.44
CA PRO A 43 4.29 -27.66 24.78
C PRO A 43 4.05 -27.74 26.29
N GLU A 44 5.10 -27.80 27.11
CA GLU A 44 5.00 -27.83 28.57
C GLU A 44 4.82 -26.41 29.16
N ASP A 45 5.02 -25.37 28.35
CA ASP A 45 4.89 -23.98 28.76
C ASP A 45 3.50 -23.45 28.41
N ALA A 46 2.54 -23.65 29.31
CA ALA A 46 1.17 -23.20 29.11
C ALA A 46 1.05 -21.70 28.78
N GLN A 47 1.97 -20.86 29.26
CA GLN A 47 1.96 -19.43 28.96
C GLN A 47 2.44 -19.14 27.53
N GLU A 48 3.49 -19.84 27.06
CA GLU A 48 3.94 -19.72 25.66
C GLU A 48 2.85 -20.22 24.71
N VAL A 49 2.26 -21.39 25.00
CA VAL A 49 1.18 -21.97 24.20
C VAL A 49 -0.01 -21.00 24.12
N ALA A 50 -0.44 -20.43 25.25
CA ALA A 50 -1.55 -19.48 25.27
C ALA A 50 -1.24 -18.19 24.49
N ALA A 51 -0.01 -17.66 24.58
CA ALA A 51 0.38 -16.45 23.86
C ALA A 51 0.44 -16.67 22.34
N VAL A 52 1.01 -17.81 21.91
CA VAL A 52 1.00 -18.21 20.49
C VAL A 52 -0.43 -18.45 20.00
N GLN A 53 -1.28 -19.09 20.82
CA GLN A 53 -2.69 -19.31 20.48
C GLN A 53 -3.44 -18.00 20.27
N ALA A 54 -3.28 -17.04 21.18
CA ALA A 54 -3.91 -15.73 21.05
C ALA A 54 -3.49 -15.04 19.74
N ALA A 55 -2.19 -15.07 19.42
CA ALA A 55 -1.67 -14.44 18.20
C ALA A 55 -2.20 -15.07 16.92
N GLU A 56 -2.18 -16.40 16.81
CA GLU A 56 -2.66 -17.08 15.61
C GLU A 56 -4.18 -17.05 15.47
N SER A 57 -4.93 -17.08 16.58
CA SER A 57 -6.40 -16.95 16.54
C SER A 57 -6.80 -15.54 16.09
N ALA A 58 -6.13 -14.51 16.61
CA ALA A 58 -6.35 -13.14 16.17
C ALA A 58 -5.95 -12.93 14.69
N ARG A 59 -4.87 -13.58 14.23
CA ARG A 59 -4.46 -13.58 12.82
C ARG A 59 -5.53 -14.22 11.92
N ALA A 60 -6.07 -15.37 12.33
CA ALA A 60 -7.12 -16.07 11.59
C ALA A 60 -8.41 -15.24 11.54
N LEU A 61 -8.78 -14.60 12.66
CA LEU A 61 -9.90 -13.65 12.69
C LEU A 61 -9.66 -12.48 11.75
N TYR A 62 -8.46 -11.90 11.76
CA TYR A 62 -8.14 -10.78 10.87
C TYR A 62 -8.23 -11.17 9.39
N ALA A 63 -7.63 -12.31 9.00
CA ALA A 63 -7.72 -12.85 7.65
C ALA A 63 -9.18 -13.05 7.23
N TYR A 64 -9.98 -13.64 8.12
CA TYR A 64 -11.40 -13.86 7.89
C TYR A 64 -12.17 -12.54 7.65
N ARG A 65 -11.93 -11.50 8.47
CA ARG A 65 -12.60 -10.19 8.29
C ARG A 65 -12.20 -9.53 6.96
N LEU A 66 -10.94 -9.64 6.56
CA LEU A 66 -10.49 -9.17 5.25
C LEU A 66 -11.19 -9.91 4.10
N ASP A 67 -11.34 -11.24 4.18
CA ASP A 67 -12.05 -12.02 3.15
C ASP A 67 -13.53 -11.59 3.03
N VAL A 68 -14.21 -11.37 4.16
CA VAL A 68 -15.60 -10.86 4.17
C VAL A 68 -15.67 -9.46 3.54
N LEU A 69 -14.76 -8.55 3.91
CA LEU A 69 -14.71 -7.19 3.40
C LEU A 69 -14.39 -7.16 1.89
N MET A 70 -13.46 -8.02 1.44
CA MET A 70 -13.11 -8.18 0.04
C MET A 70 -14.30 -8.67 -0.78
N ALA A 71 -14.99 -9.72 -0.31
CA ALA A 71 -16.18 -10.26 -0.95
C ALA A 71 -17.32 -9.22 -1.03
N TYR A 72 -17.48 -8.40 0.00
CA TYR A 72 -18.40 -7.26 -0.01
C TYR A 72 -18.06 -6.28 -1.14
N TYR A 73 -16.81 -5.82 -1.22
CA TYR A 73 -16.39 -4.88 -2.27
C TYR A 73 -16.47 -5.45 -3.68
N GLN A 74 -16.22 -6.76 -3.84
CA GLN A 74 -16.46 -7.46 -5.10
C GLN A 74 -17.94 -7.42 -5.50
N LYS A 75 -18.84 -7.76 -4.55
CA LYS A 75 -20.30 -7.78 -4.77
C LYS A 75 -20.85 -6.43 -5.20
N ILE A 76 -20.39 -5.34 -4.58
CA ILE A 76 -20.86 -3.98 -4.90
C ILE A 76 -20.08 -3.31 -6.04
N GLY A 77 -19.12 -4.01 -6.67
CA GLY A 77 -18.36 -3.50 -7.82
C GLY A 77 -17.34 -2.42 -7.49
N HIS A 78 -16.96 -2.25 -6.21
CA HIS A 78 -15.94 -1.29 -5.79
C HIS A 78 -14.52 -1.86 -5.98
N LEU A 79 -14.08 -1.92 -7.24
CA LEU A 79 -12.82 -2.56 -7.65
C LEU A 79 -11.57 -2.03 -6.92
N ASP A 80 -11.48 -0.72 -6.67
CA ASP A 80 -10.33 -0.15 -5.96
C ASP A 80 -10.23 -0.72 -4.53
N LYS A 81 -11.36 -0.72 -3.80
CA LYS A 81 -11.39 -1.23 -2.42
C LYS A 81 -11.22 -2.75 -2.37
N PHE A 82 -11.72 -3.47 -3.37
CA PHE A 82 -11.45 -4.90 -3.54
C PHE A 82 -9.94 -5.17 -3.67
N ARG A 83 -9.25 -4.48 -4.59
CA ARG A 83 -7.81 -4.67 -4.79
C ARG A 83 -6.98 -4.27 -3.58
N ALA A 84 -7.36 -3.21 -2.90
CA ALA A 84 -6.72 -2.84 -1.64
C ALA A 84 -6.83 -3.94 -0.58
N THR A 85 -8.02 -4.50 -0.42
CA THR A 85 -8.25 -5.58 0.54
C THR A 85 -7.45 -6.83 0.15
N GLN A 86 -7.36 -7.13 -1.15
CA GLN A 86 -6.51 -8.21 -1.66
C GLN A 86 -5.02 -7.99 -1.33
N LYS A 87 -4.49 -6.78 -1.53
CA LYS A 87 -3.10 -6.44 -1.16
C LYS A 87 -2.84 -6.66 0.34
N GLU A 88 -3.79 -6.30 1.20
CA GLU A 88 -3.66 -6.51 2.65
C GLU A 88 -3.69 -8.00 3.02
N ILE A 89 -4.55 -8.80 2.38
CA ILE A 89 -4.55 -10.26 2.54
C ILE A 89 -3.22 -10.87 2.09
N ASP A 90 -2.67 -10.42 0.96
CA ASP A 90 -1.39 -10.91 0.44
C ASP A 90 -0.23 -10.52 1.36
N ASN A 91 -0.26 -9.30 1.93
CA ASN A 91 0.69 -8.89 2.96
C ASN A 91 0.57 -9.76 4.21
N LEU A 92 -0.65 -10.03 4.70
CA LEU A 92 -0.89 -10.90 5.85
C LEU A 92 -0.37 -12.32 5.65
N LYS A 93 -0.58 -12.89 4.46
CA LYS A 93 -0.08 -14.23 4.08
C LYS A 93 1.43 -14.29 4.01
N THR A 94 2.08 -13.22 3.53
CA THR A 94 3.53 -13.21 3.30
C THR A 94 4.33 -12.63 4.46
N ALA A 95 3.68 -11.96 5.42
CA ALA A 95 4.34 -11.31 6.54
C ALA A 95 4.95 -12.29 7.53
N GLN A 96 4.22 -13.37 7.83
CA GLN A 96 4.68 -14.45 8.68
C GLN A 96 5.28 -15.56 7.81
N TYR A 97 6.59 -15.48 7.59
CA TYR A 97 7.36 -16.43 6.76
C TYR A 97 7.65 -17.77 7.45
N PHE A 98 7.17 -17.94 8.69
CA PHE A 98 7.37 -19.14 9.49
C PHE A 98 6.02 -19.71 9.96
N ARG A 99 6.00 -21.00 10.27
CA ARG A 99 4.89 -21.64 10.96
C ARG A 99 5.27 -22.05 12.38
N TRP A 100 4.31 -22.03 13.28
CA TRP A 100 4.48 -22.61 14.61
C TRP A 100 4.43 -24.14 14.51
N GLN A 101 5.37 -24.81 15.16
CA GLN A 101 5.38 -26.26 15.20
C GLN A 101 4.23 -26.77 16.08
N GLY A 102 3.40 -27.67 15.55
CA GLY A 102 2.34 -28.34 16.30
C GLY A 102 1.12 -27.47 16.63
N PHE A 103 0.92 -26.39 15.88
CA PHE A 103 -0.14 -25.43 16.13
C PHE A 103 -1.00 -25.22 14.87
N GLU A 104 -2.31 -25.21 15.03
CA GLU A 104 -3.28 -24.92 13.97
C GLU A 104 -4.29 -23.88 14.47
N ALA A 105 -4.45 -22.79 13.73
CA ALA A 105 -5.37 -21.73 14.09
C ALA A 105 -6.81 -22.17 13.84
N VAL A 106 -7.73 -21.88 14.77
CA VAL A 106 -9.15 -22.15 14.57
C VAL A 106 -9.75 -20.98 13.80
N ALA A 107 -10.35 -21.27 12.64
CA ALA A 107 -11.07 -20.27 11.87
C ALA A 107 -12.36 -19.86 12.62
N PRO A 108 -12.72 -18.56 12.64
CA PRO A 108 -13.96 -18.12 13.25
C PRO A 108 -15.20 -18.61 12.47
N GLU A 109 -16.36 -18.67 13.15
CA GLU A 109 -17.63 -19.02 12.51
C GLU A 109 -18.07 -17.97 11.47
N GLY A 110 -18.67 -18.43 10.37
CA GLY A 110 -18.95 -17.61 9.19
C GLY A 110 -20.12 -16.62 9.33
N GLN A 111 -19.81 -15.34 9.27
CA GLN A 111 -20.69 -14.20 8.97
C GLN A 111 -21.06 -14.14 7.47
N ARG A 112 -22.31 -13.78 7.16
CA ARG A 112 -22.84 -13.70 5.78
C ARG A 112 -22.87 -12.26 5.27
N VAL A 113 -22.53 -12.06 3.99
CA VAL A 113 -22.48 -10.75 3.29
C VAL A 113 -23.86 -10.25 2.82
N GLN A 114 -24.96 -10.95 3.13
CA GLN A 114 -26.26 -10.68 2.50
C GLN A 114 -26.85 -9.31 2.87
N ASN A 115 -26.65 -8.85 4.12
CA ASN A 115 -27.14 -7.55 4.65
C ASN A 115 -26.04 -6.74 5.34
N ALA A 116 -24.80 -6.85 4.87
CA ALA A 116 -23.67 -6.25 5.55
C ALA A 116 -23.60 -4.73 5.33
N ASP A 117 -23.45 -3.97 6.41
CA ASP A 117 -23.11 -2.54 6.38
C ASP A 117 -21.59 -2.41 6.20
N GLN A 118 -21.16 -1.69 5.15
CA GLN A 118 -19.75 -1.42 4.89
C GLN A 118 -19.03 -0.87 6.14
N ARG A 119 -19.68 0.03 6.88
CA ARG A 119 -19.09 0.66 8.05
C ARG A 119 -18.75 -0.39 9.11
N LEU A 120 -19.71 -1.25 9.44
CA LEU A 120 -19.51 -2.32 10.41
C LEU A 120 -18.43 -3.32 9.96
N LEU A 121 -18.41 -3.70 8.68
CA LEU A 121 -17.37 -4.59 8.15
C LEU A 121 -15.96 -4.00 8.25
N VAL A 122 -15.85 -2.68 8.01
CA VAL A 122 -14.58 -1.96 8.16
C VAL A 122 -14.18 -1.88 9.63
N GLU A 123 -15.10 -1.51 10.53
CA GLU A 123 -14.86 -1.44 11.98
C GLU A 123 -14.42 -2.81 12.53
N ASP A 124 -15.09 -3.90 12.14
CA ASP A 124 -14.72 -5.28 12.50
C ASP A 124 -13.31 -5.65 12.02
N THR A 125 -12.95 -5.24 10.80
CA THR A 125 -11.63 -5.48 10.20
C THR A 125 -10.53 -4.73 10.96
N ILE A 126 -10.79 -3.46 11.32
CA ILE A 126 -9.87 -2.63 12.11
C ILE A 126 -9.68 -3.22 13.51
N ALA A 127 -10.77 -3.65 14.15
CA ALA A 127 -10.72 -4.26 15.47
C ALA A 127 -9.87 -5.54 15.46
N ALA A 128 -10.13 -6.44 14.51
CA ALA A 128 -9.37 -7.69 14.37
C ALA A 128 -7.88 -7.44 14.07
N ARG A 129 -7.56 -6.42 13.24
CA ARG A 129 -6.18 -6.01 12.97
C ARG A 129 -5.47 -5.55 14.25
N ASN A 130 -6.13 -4.68 15.02
CA ASN A 130 -5.55 -4.11 16.23
C ASN A 130 -5.36 -5.18 17.31
N GLU A 131 -6.32 -6.10 17.45
CA GLU A 131 -6.21 -7.25 18.34
C GLU A 131 -5.01 -8.14 17.95
N TRP A 132 -4.85 -8.44 16.66
CA TRP A 132 -3.72 -9.22 16.18
C TRP A 132 -2.38 -8.51 16.44
N LEU A 133 -2.25 -7.22 16.13
CA LEU A 133 -1.01 -6.48 16.40
C LEU A 133 -0.69 -6.43 17.90
N ALA A 134 -1.69 -6.18 18.74
CA ALA A 134 -1.52 -6.20 20.19
C ALA A 134 -1.08 -7.58 20.70
N SER A 135 -1.61 -8.67 20.12
CA SER A 135 -1.21 -10.03 20.46
C SER A 135 0.23 -10.35 20.05
N LEU A 136 0.71 -9.84 18.90
CA LEU A 136 2.10 -9.94 18.47
C LEU A 136 3.03 -9.16 19.40
N ASP A 137 2.67 -7.94 19.78
CA ASP A 137 3.43 -7.12 20.73
C ASP A 137 3.54 -7.80 22.10
N ALA A 138 2.43 -8.39 22.57
CA ALA A 138 2.42 -9.17 23.82
C ALA A 138 3.33 -10.41 23.73
N LEU A 139 3.29 -11.14 22.61
CA LEU A 139 4.12 -12.32 22.38
C LEU A 139 5.61 -11.98 22.25
N ALA A 140 5.95 -10.91 21.53
CA ALA A 140 7.31 -10.38 21.47
C ALA A 140 7.81 -9.97 22.87
N GLY A 141 6.96 -9.26 23.63
CA GLY A 141 7.25 -8.88 25.02
C GLY A 141 7.45 -10.08 25.94
N PHE A 142 6.66 -11.15 25.78
CA PHE A 142 6.82 -12.42 26.49
C PHE A 142 8.20 -13.04 26.24
N TYR A 143 8.62 -13.14 24.98
CA TYR A 143 9.93 -13.67 24.62
C TYR A 143 11.09 -12.79 25.11
N SER A 144 10.96 -11.47 24.96
CA SER A 144 11.97 -10.51 25.42
C SER A 144 12.20 -10.58 26.92
N LYS A 145 11.14 -10.64 27.74
CA LYS A 145 11.24 -10.78 29.21
C LYS A 145 12.00 -12.05 29.63
N ARG A 146 11.93 -13.10 28.82
CA ARG A 146 12.55 -14.41 29.06
C ARG A 146 13.91 -14.55 28.35
N LYS A 147 14.47 -13.46 27.85
CA LYS A 147 15.76 -13.41 27.13
C LYS A 147 15.78 -14.27 25.85
N GLN A 148 14.62 -14.63 25.30
CA GLN A 148 14.49 -15.33 24.02
C GLN A 148 14.52 -14.32 22.87
N THR A 149 15.61 -13.56 22.77
CA THR A 149 15.75 -12.38 21.90
C THR A 149 15.58 -12.70 20.42
N PHE A 150 15.95 -13.91 19.99
CA PHE A 150 15.73 -14.37 18.63
C PHE A 150 14.24 -14.51 18.31
N LYS A 151 13.47 -15.19 19.17
CA LYS A 151 12.02 -15.35 18.97
C LYS A 151 11.30 -14.01 19.02
N ALA A 152 11.68 -13.13 19.94
CA ALA A 152 11.16 -11.77 19.99
C ALA A 152 11.37 -11.03 18.65
N ARG A 153 12.60 -11.03 18.12
CA ARG A 153 12.91 -10.38 16.83
C ARG A 153 12.12 -10.96 15.66
N VAL A 154 11.94 -12.28 15.63
CA VAL A 154 11.12 -12.96 14.60
C VAL A 154 9.69 -12.45 14.66
N VAL A 155 9.07 -12.41 15.84
CA VAL A 155 7.69 -11.91 16.02
C VAL A 155 7.58 -10.41 15.70
N GLU A 156 8.52 -9.59 16.19
CA GLU A 156 8.58 -8.16 15.89
C GLU A 156 8.69 -7.89 14.39
N SER A 157 9.46 -8.70 13.66
CA SER A 157 9.58 -8.56 12.20
C SER A 157 8.24 -8.68 11.47
N VAL A 158 7.31 -9.49 11.98
CA VAL A 158 5.95 -9.62 11.44
C VAL A 158 5.18 -8.32 11.65
N SER A 159 5.09 -7.84 12.89
CA SER A 159 4.38 -6.59 13.22
C SER A 159 4.95 -5.36 12.50
N ASN A 160 6.26 -5.33 12.27
CA ASN A 160 6.94 -4.26 11.54
C ASN A 160 6.51 -4.14 10.07
N ARG A 161 5.99 -5.22 9.46
CA ARG A 161 5.39 -5.18 8.11
C ARG A 161 4.02 -4.48 8.08
N PHE A 162 3.45 -4.17 9.25
CA PHE A 162 2.17 -3.51 9.43
C PHE A 162 2.27 -2.15 10.14
N ASN A 163 3.49 -1.65 10.36
CA ASN A 163 3.76 -0.32 10.94
C ASN A 163 3.29 0.79 9.96
N PRO A 164 3.15 2.08 10.35
CA PRO A 164 2.06 2.97 9.96
C PRO A 164 2.15 3.51 8.52
N VAL A 165 3.16 3.10 7.75
CA VAL A 165 3.29 3.44 6.34
C VAL A 165 2.27 2.64 5.50
N HIS A 166 1.86 1.46 5.97
CA HIS A 166 0.98 0.51 5.26
C HIS A 166 -0.52 0.58 5.61
N ARG A 167 -1.06 1.74 6.06
CA ARG A 167 -2.51 1.84 6.33
C ARG A 167 -3.33 1.84 5.03
N TYR A 168 -3.96 0.71 4.70
CA TYR A 168 -4.80 0.57 3.51
C TYR A 168 -6.24 1.09 3.68
N THR A 169 -6.61 1.93 2.71
CA THR A 169 -7.89 2.18 2.02
C THR A 169 -9.17 2.55 2.79
N TYR A 170 -9.45 2.01 3.98
CA TYR A 170 -10.55 2.50 4.83
C TYR A 170 -10.09 3.60 5.80
N PHE A 171 -8.77 3.76 5.98
CA PHE A 171 -8.15 4.92 6.62
C PHE A 171 -7.85 6.07 5.64
N LEU A 172 -8.19 5.97 4.35
CA LEU A 172 -7.90 7.07 3.41
C LEU A 172 -8.55 8.38 3.85
N ASP A 173 -9.75 8.35 4.43
CA ASP A 173 -10.38 9.57 4.97
C ASP A 173 -9.63 10.14 6.19
N ALA A 174 -8.86 9.31 6.91
CA ALA A 174 -8.01 9.73 8.03
C ALA A 174 -6.58 10.12 7.60
N GLU A 175 -6.05 9.56 6.51
CA GLU A 175 -4.72 9.83 5.97
C GLU A 175 -4.71 10.99 4.97
N ILE A 176 -5.76 11.08 4.17
CA ILE A 176 -5.97 12.07 3.12
C ILE A 176 -7.06 13.02 3.63
N PRO A 177 -6.71 14.26 4.00
CA PRO A 177 -7.71 15.22 4.44
C PRO A 177 -8.84 15.37 3.43
N GLY A 178 -10.01 15.77 3.91
CA GLY A 178 -11.19 15.84 3.07
C GLY A 178 -11.07 16.87 1.93
N SER A 179 -11.94 16.75 0.94
CA SER A 179 -11.99 17.65 -0.23
C SER A 179 -12.43 19.08 0.12
N GLU A 180 -12.92 19.30 1.33
CA GLU A 180 -13.42 20.59 1.82
C GLU A 180 -12.33 21.61 2.13
N LEU A 181 -11.05 21.21 2.18
CA LEU A 181 -9.96 22.18 2.37
C LEU A 181 -9.93 23.21 1.25
N ARG A 182 -9.61 24.46 1.61
CA ARG A 182 -9.56 25.61 0.71
C ARG A 182 -8.21 26.31 0.87
N PRO A 183 -7.17 25.90 0.14
CA PRO A 183 -5.86 26.49 0.26
C PRO A 183 -5.83 27.89 -0.36
N THR A 184 -5.71 28.91 0.48
CA THR A 184 -5.76 30.31 0.06
C THR A 184 -4.60 31.14 0.64
N ASP A 185 -3.97 30.65 1.71
CA ASP A 185 -2.95 31.39 2.43
C ASP A 185 -1.55 31.10 1.91
N HIS A 186 -0.74 32.14 1.74
CA HIS A 186 0.70 31.98 1.56
C HIS A 186 1.38 31.94 2.93
N ILE A 187 1.82 30.75 3.34
CA ILE A 187 2.45 30.51 4.65
C ILE A 187 3.96 30.21 4.45
N PRO A 188 4.88 31.10 4.87
CA PRO A 188 6.32 30.92 4.67
C PRO A 188 6.90 29.61 5.24
N GLU A 189 6.37 29.14 6.36
CA GLU A 189 6.79 27.89 7.01
C GLU A 189 6.38 26.67 6.17
N ALA A 190 5.17 26.68 5.63
CA ALA A 190 4.70 25.66 4.69
C ALA A 190 5.52 25.67 3.38
N GLU A 191 5.84 26.86 2.88
CA GLU A 191 6.74 27.04 1.73
C GLU A 191 8.13 26.43 1.98
N ALA A 192 8.69 26.63 3.17
CA ALA A 192 9.97 26.06 3.56
C ALA A 192 9.93 24.51 3.61
N LEU A 193 8.88 23.94 4.23
CA LEU A 193 8.66 22.49 4.26
C LEU A 193 8.51 21.91 2.84
N TYR A 194 7.73 22.57 1.99
CA TYR A 194 7.54 22.17 0.60
C TYR A 194 8.87 22.12 -0.16
N ASN A 195 9.66 23.19 -0.06
CA ASN A 195 10.95 23.28 -0.74
C ASN A 195 11.95 22.23 -0.23
N GLN A 196 11.93 21.91 1.07
CA GLN A 196 12.73 20.83 1.63
C GLN A 196 12.29 19.46 1.10
N ALA A 197 10.99 19.18 1.10
CA ALA A 197 10.42 17.95 0.57
C ALA A 197 10.77 17.78 -0.92
N MET A 198 10.65 18.84 -1.72
CA MET A 198 11.02 18.84 -3.14
C MET A 198 12.50 18.57 -3.38
N ARG A 199 13.41 19.13 -2.55
CA ARG A 199 14.85 18.81 -2.65
C ARG A 199 15.10 17.33 -2.43
N LEU A 200 14.49 16.74 -1.39
CA LEU A 200 14.62 15.30 -1.11
C LEU A 200 14.03 14.45 -2.24
N HIS A 201 12.84 14.82 -2.74
CA HIS A 201 12.20 14.13 -3.86
C HIS A 201 13.09 14.13 -5.10
N GLN A 202 13.67 15.27 -5.47
CA GLN A 202 14.58 15.40 -6.62
C GLN A 202 15.87 14.59 -6.43
N GLN A 203 16.51 14.70 -5.26
CA GLN A 203 17.69 13.90 -4.93
C GLN A 203 17.37 12.39 -4.90
N GLY A 204 16.15 12.03 -4.54
CA GLY A 204 15.67 10.66 -4.50
C GLY A 204 15.45 10.03 -5.87
N LYS A 205 15.18 10.83 -6.92
CA LYS A 205 14.90 10.29 -8.28
C LYS A 205 16.12 9.61 -8.92
N GLY A 206 17.33 9.96 -8.48
CA GLY A 206 18.57 9.53 -9.09
C GLY A 206 18.83 10.20 -10.45
N VAL A 207 20.04 10.01 -10.98
CA VAL A 207 20.53 10.71 -12.20
C VAL A 207 19.97 10.11 -13.49
N LEU A 208 19.50 8.86 -13.46
CA LEU A 208 19.04 8.13 -14.65
C LEU A 208 17.56 7.75 -14.61
N HIS A 209 16.83 8.14 -13.56
CA HIS A 209 15.44 7.73 -13.34
C HIS A 209 15.22 6.21 -13.44
N THR A 210 16.25 5.43 -13.10
CA THR A 210 16.18 3.96 -13.07
C THR A 210 15.96 3.50 -11.64
N PHE A 211 15.29 2.35 -11.47
CA PHE A 211 15.10 1.72 -10.15
C PHE A 211 16.42 1.44 -9.40
N VAL A 212 17.54 1.36 -10.14
CA VAL A 212 18.90 1.13 -9.61
C VAL A 212 19.50 2.40 -8.99
N THR A 213 19.16 3.58 -9.51
CA THR A 213 19.72 4.87 -9.04
C THR A 213 18.77 5.62 -8.10
N THR A 214 17.56 5.09 -7.89
CA THR A 214 16.55 5.67 -7.00
C THR A 214 16.93 5.49 -5.53
N ASP A 215 16.90 6.58 -4.77
CA ASP A 215 17.08 6.56 -3.31
C ASP A 215 15.71 6.59 -2.62
N TYR A 216 15.20 5.40 -2.30
CA TYR A 216 13.89 5.21 -1.66
C TYR A 216 13.81 5.83 -0.26
N GLN A 217 14.93 5.98 0.46
CA GLN A 217 14.90 6.63 1.77
C GLN A 217 14.63 8.12 1.62
N LYS A 218 15.25 8.77 0.62
CA LYS A 218 14.95 10.18 0.33
C LYS A 218 13.51 10.38 -0.14
N GLN A 219 12.97 9.45 -0.95
CA GLN A 219 11.55 9.51 -1.34
C GLN A 219 10.62 9.39 -0.14
N LYS A 220 10.91 8.47 0.79
CA LYS A 220 10.16 8.32 2.05
C LYS A 220 10.25 9.58 2.92
N GLN A 221 11.42 10.20 3.03
CA GLN A 221 11.59 11.45 3.78
C GLN A 221 10.81 12.60 3.14
N ALA A 222 10.82 12.71 1.80
CA ALA A 222 10.01 13.70 1.08
C ALA A 222 8.52 13.51 1.34
N LEU A 223 8.03 12.26 1.26
CA LEU A 223 6.64 11.90 1.56
C LEU A 223 6.22 12.34 2.96
N VAL A 224 7.06 12.11 3.97
CA VAL A 224 6.79 12.53 5.36
C VAL A 224 6.64 14.04 5.45
N LEU A 225 7.54 14.81 4.85
CA LEU A 225 7.49 16.28 4.91
C LEU A 225 6.29 16.86 4.16
N PHE A 226 5.93 16.33 2.98
CA PHE A 226 4.72 16.76 2.29
C PHE A 226 3.46 16.50 3.11
N ARG A 227 3.38 15.35 3.80
CA ARG A 227 2.26 15.04 4.68
C ARG A 227 2.22 15.93 5.91
N GLN A 228 3.37 16.19 6.52
CA GLN A 228 3.51 17.10 7.65
C GLN A 228 3.01 18.51 7.27
N LEU A 229 3.43 19.02 6.11
CA LEU A 229 2.96 20.31 5.59
C LEU A 229 1.44 20.39 5.55
N ILE A 230 0.78 19.36 5.00
CA ILE A 230 -0.67 19.34 4.85
C ILE A 230 -1.37 19.26 6.22
N GLN A 231 -0.80 18.53 7.17
CA GLN A 231 -1.35 18.38 8.52
C GLN A 231 -1.22 19.65 9.35
N GLU A 232 -0.06 20.30 9.30
CA GLU A 232 0.23 21.49 10.11
C GLU A 232 -0.32 22.78 9.47
N TYR A 233 -0.41 22.84 8.13
CA TYR A 233 -0.78 24.03 7.37
C TYR A 233 -1.89 23.75 6.33
N PRO A 234 -3.08 23.29 6.74
CA PRO A 234 -4.16 22.88 5.83
C PRO A 234 -4.78 24.00 4.99
N THR A 235 -4.46 25.27 5.25
CA THR A 235 -4.91 26.41 4.43
C THR A 235 -3.83 26.94 3.49
N SER A 236 -2.62 26.36 3.50
CA SER A 236 -1.50 26.78 2.66
C SER A 236 -1.78 26.51 1.18
N THR A 237 -1.45 27.46 0.30
CA THR A 237 -1.44 27.28 -1.16
C THR A 237 -0.55 26.12 -1.63
N ARG A 238 0.35 25.61 -0.79
CA ARG A 238 1.23 24.47 -1.10
C ARG A 238 0.61 23.09 -0.90
N ILE A 239 -0.56 22.94 -0.27
CA ILE A 239 -1.11 21.60 -0.02
C ILE A 239 -1.49 20.86 -1.31
N ALA A 240 -1.96 21.57 -2.35
CA ALA A 240 -2.37 20.96 -3.60
C ALA A 240 -1.18 20.40 -4.39
N LEU A 241 -0.11 21.17 -4.50
CA LEU A 241 1.16 20.69 -5.08
C LEU A 241 1.76 19.56 -4.26
N SER A 242 1.73 19.66 -2.93
CA SER A 242 2.19 18.60 -2.04
C SER A 242 1.41 17.30 -2.27
N ALA A 243 0.08 17.39 -2.40
CA ALA A 243 -0.76 16.25 -2.74
C ALA A 243 -0.38 15.60 -4.08
N TYR A 244 -0.08 16.40 -5.11
CA TYR A 244 0.41 15.87 -6.39
C TYR A 244 1.72 15.09 -6.23
N TYR A 245 2.70 15.60 -5.50
CA TYR A 245 3.98 14.91 -5.32
C TYR A 245 3.89 13.71 -4.38
N ILE A 246 3.00 13.75 -3.38
CA ILE A 246 2.67 12.56 -2.59
C ILE A 246 2.15 11.45 -3.53
N ALA A 247 1.25 11.79 -4.44
CA ALA A 247 0.74 10.84 -5.43
C ALA A 247 1.84 10.30 -6.35
N ASP A 248 2.72 11.17 -6.85
CA ASP A 248 3.85 10.77 -7.70
C ASP A 248 4.79 9.83 -6.96
N ILE A 249 5.05 10.07 -5.66
CA ILE A 249 5.87 9.17 -4.84
C ILE A 249 5.19 7.82 -4.64
N TYR A 250 3.90 7.80 -4.32
CA TYR A 250 3.16 6.56 -4.16
C TYR A 250 3.13 5.73 -5.45
N LYS A 251 2.90 6.39 -6.58
CA LYS A 251 2.89 5.79 -7.91
C LYS A 251 4.28 5.27 -8.31
N GLU A 252 5.30 6.12 -8.32
CA GLU A 252 6.60 5.77 -8.91
C GLU A 252 7.49 4.94 -7.99
N TYR A 253 7.36 5.10 -6.66
CA TYR A 253 8.33 4.56 -5.71
C TYR A 253 7.73 3.66 -4.64
N CYS A 254 6.41 3.56 -4.50
CA CYS A 254 5.79 2.74 -3.45
C CYS A 254 4.89 1.62 -3.99
N ASP A 255 4.52 1.66 -5.28
CA ASP A 255 3.53 0.75 -5.87
C ASP A 255 2.14 0.84 -5.20
N GLU A 256 1.80 2.03 -4.71
CA GLU A 256 0.58 2.34 -3.96
C GLU A 256 -0.45 3.05 -4.85
N ASP A 257 -0.81 2.43 -5.97
CA ASP A 257 -1.64 3.02 -7.04
C ASP A 257 -2.96 3.65 -6.56
N ILE A 258 -3.65 3.00 -5.62
CA ILE A 258 -4.92 3.52 -5.09
C ILE A 258 -4.68 4.79 -4.26
N ARG A 259 -3.60 4.85 -3.48
CA ARG A 259 -3.27 6.07 -2.74
C ARG A 259 -2.84 7.16 -3.70
N ALA A 260 -2.07 6.81 -4.74
CA ALA A 260 -1.67 7.74 -5.76
C ALA A 260 -2.87 8.42 -6.44
N VAL A 261 -3.86 7.67 -6.93
CA VAL A 261 -5.03 8.28 -7.59
C VAL A 261 -5.83 9.18 -6.63
N ARG A 262 -5.91 8.85 -5.34
CA ARG A 262 -6.61 9.66 -4.34
C ARG A 262 -5.89 10.95 -4.00
N TRP A 263 -4.57 10.90 -3.91
CA TRP A 263 -3.75 12.08 -3.70
C TRP A 263 -3.71 12.99 -4.94
N TYR A 264 -3.68 12.42 -6.15
CA TYR A 264 -3.90 13.21 -7.37
C TYR A 264 -5.28 13.89 -7.34
N GLU A 265 -6.32 13.15 -6.92
CA GLU A 265 -7.67 13.69 -6.80
C GLU A 265 -7.75 14.86 -5.83
N ARG A 266 -7.09 14.78 -4.67
CA ARG A 266 -6.99 15.93 -3.76
C ARG A 266 -6.28 17.11 -4.36
N ALA A 267 -5.22 16.88 -5.14
CA ALA A 267 -4.46 17.95 -5.75
C ALA A 267 -5.37 18.88 -6.57
N TRP A 268 -6.24 18.33 -7.44
CA TRP A 268 -7.16 19.15 -8.24
C TRP A 268 -8.46 19.57 -7.51
N GLN A 269 -8.84 18.88 -6.44
CA GLN A 269 -9.98 19.30 -5.62
C GLN A 269 -9.66 20.51 -4.76
N TRP A 270 -8.42 20.57 -4.25
CA TRP A 270 -7.93 21.70 -3.46
C TRP A 270 -7.47 22.86 -4.35
N ASP A 271 -6.90 22.57 -5.53
CA ASP A 271 -6.59 23.57 -6.56
C ASP A 271 -7.08 23.11 -7.95
N PRO A 272 -8.28 23.55 -8.39
CA PRO A 272 -8.81 23.20 -9.71
C PRO A 272 -7.91 23.55 -10.89
N ASN A 273 -7.03 24.54 -10.73
CA ASN A 273 -6.12 25.08 -11.74
C ASN A 273 -4.65 24.67 -11.50
N ILE A 274 -4.43 23.61 -10.70
CA ILE A 274 -3.10 23.15 -10.33
C ILE A 274 -2.14 23.07 -11.54
N THR A 275 -0.93 23.57 -11.35
CA THR A 275 0.10 23.63 -12.38
C THR A 275 0.66 22.27 -12.78
N GLU A 276 0.15 21.16 -12.26
CA GLU A 276 0.65 19.81 -12.46
C GLU A 276 -0.47 18.93 -13.08
N PRO A 277 -0.17 17.96 -13.95
CA PRO A 277 -1.17 17.23 -14.72
C PRO A 277 -1.89 16.14 -13.90
N ALA A 278 -2.43 16.48 -12.73
CA ALA A 278 -2.97 15.53 -11.75
C ALA A 278 -4.07 14.62 -12.31
N ARG A 279 -5.02 15.17 -13.09
CA ARG A 279 -6.10 14.40 -13.72
C ARG A 279 -5.58 13.38 -14.72
N PHE A 280 -4.64 13.80 -15.57
CA PHE A 280 -4.01 12.92 -16.54
C PHE A 280 -3.20 11.81 -15.88
N GLN A 281 -2.43 12.14 -14.82
CA GLN A 281 -1.67 11.14 -14.07
C GLN A 281 -2.57 10.15 -13.33
N ALA A 282 -3.70 10.59 -12.76
CA ALA A 282 -4.68 9.67 -12.20
C ALA A 282 -5.28 8.76 -13.28
N ALA A 283 -5.58 9.31 -14.48
CA ALA A 283 -6.09 8.54 -15.61
C ALA A 283 -5.11 7.43 -16.05
N THR A 284 -3.81 7.73 -16.14
CA THR A 284 -2.80 6.71 -16.52
C THR A 284 -2.68 5.60 -15.50
N VAL A 285 -2.80 5.90 -14.20
CA VAL A 285 -2.82 4.86 -13.16
C VAL A 285 -4.07 3.99 -13.29
N TYR A 286 -5.24 4.58 -13.49
CA TYR A 286 -6.47 3.83 -13.71
C TYR A 286 -6.43 2.95 -14.96
N ASP A 287 -5.83 3.46 -16.04
CA ASP A 287 -5.68 2.77 -17.31
C ASP A 287 -4.71 1.58 -17.20
N TYR A 288 -3.45 1.87 -16.89
CA TYR A 288 -2.37 0.89 -17.06
C TYR A 288 -2.15 0.00 -15.85
N ARG A 289 -2.43 0.47 -14.64
CA ARG A 289 -2.09 -0.24 -13.41
C ARG A 289 -3.31 -0.83 -12.70
N LEU A 290 -4.42 -0.09 -12.72
CA LEU A 290 -5.68 -0.53 -12.13
C LEU A 290 -6.67 -1.08 -13.18
N SER A 291 -6.33 -1.22 -14.45
CA SER A 291 -7.20 -1.82 -15.48
C SER A 291 -8.68 -1.41 -15.37
N ASN A 292 -8.95 -0.14 -15.11
CA ASN A 292 -10.28 0.43 -14.87
C ASN A 292 -10.62 1.39 -16.02
N PRO A 293 -11.01 0.84 -17.19
CA PRO A 293 -11.18 1.62 -18.41
C PRO A 293 -12.20 2.74 -18.27
N ARG A 294 -13.28 2.52 -17.51
CA ARG A 294 -14.33 3.54 -17.31
C ARG A 294 -13.79 4.75 -16.57
N LYS A 295 -13.10 4.52 -15.45
CA LYS A 295 -12.55 5.62 -14.65
C LYS A 295 -11.39 6.32 -15.36
N ALA A 296 -10.59 5.57 -16.11
CA ALA A 296 -9.55 6.12 -16.97
C ALA A 296 -10.14 7.07 -18.04
N ILE A 297 -11.18 6.64 -18.78
CA ILE A 297 -11.86 7.49 -19.77
C ILE A 297 -12.40 8.76 -19.13
N GLU A 298 -13.11 8.66 -18.00
CA GLU A 298 -13.65 9.81 -17.27
C GLU A 298 -12.56 10.85 -16.96
N LEU A 299 -11.43 10.40 -16.40
CA LEU A 299 -10.34 11.29 -16.00
C LEU A 299 -9.54 11.83 -17.20
N TYR A 300 -9.38 11.04 -18.26
CA TYR A 300 -8.81 11.55 -19.52
C TYR A 300 -9.68 12.67 -20.11
N GLU A 301 -11.00 12.51 -20.13
CA GLU A 301 -11.93 13.56 -20.58
C GLU A 301 -11.85 14.80 -19.70
N GLN A 302 -11.78 14.64 -18.37
CA GLN A 302 -11.57 15.77 -17.47
C GLN A 302 -10.21 16.46 -17.72
N SER A 303 -9.14 15.71 -18.00
CA SER A 303 -7.84 16.30 -18.33
C SER A 303 -7.87 17.11 -19.62
N LEU A 304 -8.63 16.67 -20.63
CA LEU A 304 -8.83 17.43 -21.87
C LEU A 304 -9.61 18.73 -21.65
N LYS A 305 -10.55 18.70 -20.71
CA LYS A 305 -11.37 19.87 -20.37
C LYS A 305 -10.61 20.90 -19.53
N HIS A 306 -9.86 20.44 -18.55
CA HIS A 306 -9.28 21.30 -17.51
C HIS A 306 -7.79 21.57 -17.72
N ASP A 307 -7.06 20.70 -18.42
CA ASP A 307 -5.61 20.78 -18.60
C ASP A 307 -5.17 20.68 -20.09
N PRO A 308 -5.88 21.27 -21.08
CA PRO A 308 -5.62 21.04 -22.51
C PRO A 308 -4.28 21.56 -23.03
N TRP A 309 -3.61 22.45 -22.29
CA TRP A 309 -2.34 23.07 -22.70
C TRP A 309 -1.10 22.21 -22.44
N ARG A 310 -1.26 21.03 -21.81
CA ARG A 310 -0.15 20.13 -21.51
C ARG A 310 0.42 19.55 -22.79
N LEU A 311 1.74 19.61 -22.94
CA LEU A 311 2.41 19.01 -24.08
C LEU A 311 2.16 17.48 -24.11
N LEU A 312 1.80 16.95 -25.28
CA LEU A 312 1.46 15.53 -25.56
C LEU A 312 0.23 14.95 -24.82
N ASN A 313 -0.07 15.36 -23.59
CA ASN A 313 -1.17 14.76 -22.81
C ASN A 313 -2.52 14.76 -23.55
N PRO A 314 -2.98 15.83 -24.24
CA PRO A 314 -4.24 15.82 -24.95
C PRO A 314 -4.29 14.78 -26.08
N GLN A 315 -3.19 14.65 -26.83
CA GLN A 315 -3.09 13.68 -27.92
C GLN A 315 -3.14 12.25 -27.37
N THR A 316 -2.37 11.98 -26.30
CA THR A 316 -2.38 10.68 -25.62
C THR A 316 -3.75 10.37 -25.02
N ALA A 317 -4.40 11.33 -24.36
CA ALA A 317 -5.73 11.15 -23.77
C ALA A 317 -6.78 10.81 -24.84
N GLN A 318 -6.82 11.55 -25.95
CA GLN A 318 -7.74 11.30 -27.06
C GLN A 318 -7.53 9.89 -27.66
N GLN A 319 -6.27 9.50 -27.86
CA GLN A 319 -5.94 8.17 -28.35
C GLN A 319 -6.41 7.08 -27.39
N ARG A 320 -6.07 7.20 -26.10
CA ARG A 320 -6.45 6.21 -25.08
C ARG A 320 -7.96 6.12 -24.88
N ILE A 321 -8.70 7.24 -24.89
CA ILE A 321 -10.17 7.23 -24.85
C ILE A 321 -10.75 6.39 -26.00
N LYS A 322 -10.24 6.56 -27.23
CA LYS A 322 -10.69 5.79 -28.40
C LYS A 322 -10.43 4.29 -28.21
N GLU A 323 -9.21 3.92 -27.81
CA GLU A 323 -8.80 2.53 -27.62
C GLU A 323 -9.58 1.85 -26.49
N LEU A 324 -9.78 2.53 -25.35
CA LEU A 324 -10.52 2.02 -24.21
C LEU A 324 -12.02 1.88 -24.49
N ARG A 325 -12.63 2.79 -25.26
CA ARG A 325 -14.03 2.65 -25.67
C ARG A 325 -14.27 1.47 -26.61
N GLN A 326 -13.30 1.17 -27.47
CA GLN A 326 -13.37 0.02 -28.37
C GLN A 326 -13.21 -1.32 -27.63
N SER A 327 -12.49 -1.34 -26.50
CA SER A 327 -12.29 -2.54 -25.70
C SER A 327 -13.41 -2.82 -24.69
N LEU A 328 -14.27 -1.83 -24.41
CA LEU A 328 -15.42 -2.00 -23.51
C LEU A 328 -16.57 -2.76 -24.20
N PRO A 329 -17.17 -3.78 -23.55
CA PRO A 329 -18.33 -4.46 -24.10
C PRO A 329 -19.54 -3.52 -24.25
N ALA A 330 -20.38 -3.80 -25.24
CA ALA A 330 -21.57 -2.99 -25.55
C ALA A 330 -22.46 -2.80 -24.30
N GLY A 331 -22.79 -1.55 -23.97
CA GLY A 331 -23.54 -1.17 -22.77
C GLY A 331 -22.69 -0.62 -21.62
N GLN A 332 -21.35 -0.69 -21.71
CA GLN A 332 -20.43 -0.12 -20.71
C GLN A 332 -19.67 1.13 -21.20
N ALA A 333 -19.90 1.54 -22.44
CA ALA A 333 -19.17 2.60 -23.14
C ALA A 333 -19.78 4.00 -23.04
N LYS A 334 -20.90 4.16 -22.32
CA LYS A 334 -21.58 5.44 -22.09
C LYS A 334 -21.26 6.00 -20.71
#